data_AF-A0A446BUK2-F1
#
_entry.id   AF-A0A446BUK2-F1
#
_cell.length_a   1.000
_cell.length_b   1.000
_cell.length_c   1.000
_cell.angle_alpha   90.00
_cell.angle_beta   90.00
_cell.angle_gamma   90.00
#
_symmetry.space_group_name_H-M   'P 1'
#
loop_
_entity.id
_entity.type
_entity.pdbx_description
1 polymer ?
#
loop_
_entity_poly.entity_id
_entity_poly.type
_entity_poly.pdbx_seq_one_letter_code
_entity_poly.pdbx_strand_id
1 'polypeptide(L)'
;MARLGLAAAVLIGLAQGALGDLQTCGQAQYDPTQASATSNYVCWDNQFLCPITAGEPLSYCAGACYSKFMYTCSNNVLTLLPPATTPFTLTVDNPTLSIHGKPVTASGLHWLLDGQTSSYCPSEVGSECPPGNTTVIVASGGSAAMSVMVPGGQQVYLDPYWGVAYTQAHSATIPPGSTTTGFGAYEGGGFVNLNGNGWGWVACPPRASGGGGTAWTLVAKNATNAGILNDCPAINLKINALPSGTVGAWQYT
;
A
#
# COMPACT_ATOMS: atom_id res chain seq x y z
N MET A 1 -44.92 -0.73 -68.57
CA MET A 1 -44.53 0.32 -67.61
C MET A 1 -44.75 -0.21 -66.20
N ALA A 2 -43.67 -0.54 -65.48
CA ALA A 2 -43.64 -0.64 -64.01
C ALA A 2 -42.18 -0.87 -63.62
N ARG A 3 -41.50 0.19 -63.17
CA ARG A 3 -40.17 0.11 -62.54
C ARG A 3 -40.41 -0.02 -61.04
N LEU A 4 -40.16 -1.20 -60.46
CA LEU A 4 -40.02 -1.33 -59.01
C LEU A 4 -38.56 -1.02 -58.65
N GLY A 5 -38.33 0.13 -58.01
CA GLY A 5 -37.07 0.44 -57.34
C GLY A 5 -37.12 -0.06 -55.90
N LEU A 6 -36.21 -0.96 -55.52
CA LEU A 6 -35.90 -1.23 -54.12
C LEU A 6 -34.83 -0.22 -53.68
N ALA A 7 -35.21 0.73 -52.83
CA ALA A 7 -34.26 1.55 -52.10
C ALA A 7 -33.82 0.80 -50.83
N ALA A 8 -32.56 0.39 -50.77
CA ALA A 8 -31.95 -0.11 -49.54
C ALA A 8 -31.54 1.10 -48.68
N ALA A 9 -32.24 1.31 -47.57
CA ALA A 9 -31.84 2.30 -46.57
C ALA A 9 -30.70 1.73 -45.71
N VAL A 10 -29.48 2.24 -45.92
CA VAL A 10 -28.34 1.97 -45.04
C VAL A 10 -28.46 2.92 -43.85
N LEU A 11 -28.86 2.39 -42.69
CA LEU A 11 -28.78 3.08 -41.41
C LEU A 11 -27.32 3.07 -40.93
N ILE A 12 -26.61 4.18 -41.13
CA ILE A 12 -25.32 4.42 -40.50
C ILE A 12 -25.60 4.80 -39.05
N GLY A 13 -25.53 3.81 -38.15
CA GLY A 13 -25.52 4.06 -36.71
C GLY A 13 -24.21 4.72 -36.33
N LEU A 14 -24.23 6.03 -36.06
CA LEU A 14 -23.13 6.72 -35.38
C LEU A 14 -23.14 6.25 -33.92
N ALA A 15 -22.28 5.28 -33.60
CA ALA A 15 -21.89 5.03 -32.22
C ALA A 15 -21.12 6.25 -31.73
N GLN A 16 -21.82 7.20 -31.09
CA GLN A 16 -21.18 8.25 -30.31
C GLN A 16 -20.58 7.58 -29.07
N GLY A 17 -19.32 7.15 -29.18
CA GLY A 17 -18.50 6.97 -27.98
C GLY A 17 -18.40 8.33 -27.31
N ALA A 18 -18.85 8.42 -26.05
CA ALA A 18 -18.60 9.59 -25.23
C ALA A 18 -17.08 9.71 -25.02
N LEU A 19 -16.42 10.54 -25.83
CA LEU A 19 -15.08 11.03 -25.51
C LEU A 19 -15.26 11.91 -24.28
N GLY A 20 -14.71 11.50 -23.13
CA GLY A 20 -14.65 12.36 -21.96
C GLY A 20 -14.02 13.70 -22.31
N ASP A 21 -14.52 14.80 -21.75
CA ASP A 21 -14.02 16.14 -22.04
C ASP A 21 -12.56 16.25 -21.58
N LEU A 22 -11.62 16.16 -22.54
CA LEU A 22 -10.19 16.33 -22.30
C LEU A 22 -9.93 17.70 -21.68
N GLN A 23 -9.21 17.72 -20.56
CA GLN A 23 -8.73 18.93 -19.91
C GLN A 23 -7.29 19.25 -20.30
N THR A 24 -6.90 20.51 -20.18
CA THR A 24 -5.53 20.97 -20.44
C THR A 24 -4.78 21.19 -19.14
N CYS A 25 -3.50 20.80 -19.15
CA CYS A 25 -2.52 21.09 -18.10
C CYS A 25 -1.24 21.57 -18.78
N GLY A 26 -1.00 22.88 -18.78
CA GLY A 26 0.03 23.48 -19.63
C GLY A 26 -0.23 23.17 -21.10
N GLN A 27 0.71 22.47 -21.74
CA GLN A 27 0.59 22.03 -23.14
C GLN A 27 0.05 20.59 -23.27
N ALA A 28 -0.15 19.87 -22.18
CA ALA A 28 -0.68 18.51 -22.20
C ALA A 28 -2.21 18.53 -22.18
N GLN A 29 -2.82 17.58 -22.89
CA GLN A 29 -4.22 17.22 -22.70
C GLN A 29 -4.29 15.93 -21.88
N TYR A 30 -5.21 15.87 -20.92
CA TYR A 30 -5.45 14.70 -20.09
C TYR A 30 -6.94 14.50 -19.89
N ASP A 31 -7.37 13.25 -19.67
CA ASP A 31 -8.78 12.92 -19.41
C ASP A 31 -9.06 12.99 -17.90
N PRO A 32 -9.79 14.01 -17.42
CA PRO A 32 -10.16 14.15 -16.02
C PRO A 32 -11.38 13.28 -15.67
N THR A 33 -12.07 12.67 -16.63
CA THR A 33 -13.26 11.83 -16.39
C THR A 33 -12.87 10.37 -16.15
N GLN A 34 -11.64 10.00 -16.51
CA GLN A 34 -10.97 8.92 -15.81
C GLN A 34 -10.82 9.24 -14.30
N ALA A 35 -10.91 10.49 -13.83
CA ALA A 35 -10.79 10.88 -12.41
C ALA A 35 -11.92 10.48 -11.47
N SER A 36 -12.92 9.75 -11.94
CA SER A 36 -13.77 8.95 -11.07
C SER A 36 -13.19 7.52 -11.03
N ALA A 37 -12.47 7.22 -9.95
CA ALA A 37 -11.79 5.94 -9.65
C ALA A 37 -10.57 5.53 -10.51
N THR A 38 -10.21 6.26 -11.59
CA THR A 38 -9.13 5.85 -12.53
C THR A 38 -8.30 7.00 -13.12
N SER A 39 -8.20 8.20 -12.51
CA SER A 39 -7.35 9.23 -13.16
C SER A 39 -5.93 8.79 -13.04
N ASN A 40 -5.23 8.76 -14.17
CA ASN A 40 -3.80 8.49 -14.17
C ASN A 40 -3.00 9.73 -13.78
N TYR A 41 -3.61 10.93 -13.72
CA TYR A 41 -2.89 12.19 -13.53
C TYR A 41 -3.64 13.25 -12.70
N VAL A 42 -2.89 14.14 -12.09
CA VAL A 42 -3.33 15.38 -11.42
C VAL A 42 -2.55 16.56 -12.01
N CYS A 43 -3.23 17.68 -12.25
CA CYS A 43 -2.60 18.90 -12.74
C CYS A 43 -2.32 19.87 -11.60
N TRP A 44 -1.08 20.35 -11.50
CA TRP A 44 -0.63 21.36 -10.55
C TRP A 44 -0.38 22.68 -11.26
N ASP A 45 -0.88 23.77 -10.65
CA ASP A 45 -0.74 25.15 -11.12
C ASP A 45 -1.15 25.38 -12.58
N ASN A 46 -2.04 24.54 -13.12
CA ASN A 46 -2.41 24.51 -14.54
C ASN A 46 -1.22 24.36 -15.51
N GLN A 47 -0.07 23.89 -15.04
CA GLN A 47 1.16 23.81 -15.83
C GLN A 47 1.87 22.47 -15.76
N PHE A 48 1.75 21.74 -14.66
CA PHE A 48 2.55 20.53 -14.43
C PHE A 48 1.69 19.32 -14.12
N LEU A 49 1.86 18.26 -14.91
CA LEU A 49 1.09 17.04 -14.79
C LEU A 49 1.85 15.99 -13.96
N CYS A 50 1.26 15.53 -12.88
CA CYS A 50 1.81 14.45 -12.05
C CYS A 50 0.96 13.20 -12.12
N PRO A 51 1.56 11.99 -12.15
CA PRO A 51 0.78 10.77 -12.18
C PRO A 51 0.12 10.51 -10.82
N ILE A 52 -0.96 9.72 -10.85
CA ILE A 52 -1.53 9.10 -9.67
C ILE A 52 -0.95 7.68 -9.56
N THR A 53 -0.29 7.38 -8.44
CA THR A 53 0.37 6.08 -8.22
C THR A 53 -0.15 5.44 -6.94
N ALA A 54 -0.58 4.18 -7.00
CA ALA A 54 -1.15 3.49 -5.83
C ALA A 54 -2.32 4.25 -5.16
N GLY A 55 -3.09 5.00 -5.95
CA GLY A 55 -4.17 5.86 -5.45
C GLY A 55 -3.71 7.22 -4.91
N GLU A 56 -2.40 7.48 -4.82
CA GLU A 56 -1.84 8.76 -4.41
C GLU A 56 -1.68 9.69 -5.62
N PRO A 57 -2.36 10.85 -5.65
CA PRO A 57 -2.01 11.91 -6.59
C PRO A 57 -0.65 12.49 -6.19
N LEU A 58 0.39 12.18 -6.96
CA LEU A 58 1.73 12.66 -6.63
C LEU A 58 1.75 14.18 -6.59
N SER A 59 2.45 14.69 -5.58
CA SER A 59 2.59 16.13 -5.37
C SER A 59 3.72 16.70 -6.21
N TYR A 60 3.75 18.02 -6.35
CA TYR A 60 4.69 18.73 -7.20
C TYR A 60 5.67 19.57 -6.38
N CYS A 61 6.95 19.50 -6.71
CA CYS A 61 8.00 20.34 -6.15
C CYS A 61 9.05 20.65 -7.23
N ALA A 62 9.23 21.93 -7.56
CA ALA A 62 10.33 22.41 -8.40
C ALA A 62 10.58 21.61 -9.71
N GLY A 63 9.51 21.27 -10.44
CA GLY A 63 9.62 20.52 -11.70
C GLY A 63 9.58 19.00 -11.55
N ALA A 64 9.35 18.46 -10.35
CA ALA A 64 9.31 17.02 -10.11
C ALA A 64 8.04 16.60 -9.36
N CYS A 65 7.53 15.41 -9.71
CA CYS A 65 6.50 14.73 -8.93
C CYS A 65 7.14 13.95 -7.78
N TYR A 66 6.49 13.94 -6.62
CA TYR A 66 6.97 13.20 -5.46
C TYR A 66 5.83 12.60 -4.65
N SER A 67 6.12 11.49 -3.96
CA SER A 67 5.22 10.88 -3.00
C SER A 67 5.34 11.55 -1.63
N LYS A 68 4.21 11.98 -1.09
CA LYS A 68 4.08 12.52 0.28
C LYS A 68 4.30 11.45 1.35
N PHE A 69 4.35 10.17 0.98
CA PHE A 69 4.71 9.11 1.94
C PHE A 69 6.22 9.07 2.24
N MET A 70 7.04 9.74 1.43
CA MET A 70 8.50 9.75 1.59
C MET A 70 9.09 11.15 1.66
N TYR A 71 8.50 12.13 0.99
CA TYR A 71 9.10 13.46 0.85
C TYR A 71 8.14 14.57 1.24
N THR A 72 8.73 15.72 1.54
CA THR A 72 8.05 17.00 1.69
C THR A 72 8.75 18.05 0.83
N CYS A 73 8.01 19.10 0.46
CA CYS A 73 8.53 20.22 -0.32
C CYS A 73 8.38 21.50 0.50
N SER A 74 9.48 22.20 0.73
CA SER A 74 9.48 23.52 1.38
C SER A 74 10.41 24.46 0.62
N ASN A 75 9.92 25.66 0.28
CA ASN A 75 10.67 26.65 -0.50
C ASN A 75 11.29 26.09 -1.79
N ASN A 76 10.54 25.27 -2.53
CA ASN A 76 11.00 24.57 -3.74
C ASN A 76 12.17 23.60 -3.53
N VAL A 77 12.43 23.18 -2.28
CA VAL A 77 13.41 22.14 -1.96
C VAL A 77 12.66 20.88 -1.55
N LEU A 78 12.90 19.80 -2.31
CA LEU A 78 12.40 18.47 -2.01
C LEU A 78 13.33 17.82 -0.97
N THR A 79 12.77 17.41 0.16
CA THR A 79 13.51 16.76 1.24
C THR A 79 12.81 15.48 1.68
N LEU A 80 13.58 14.48 2.06
CA LEU A 80 13.03 13.27 2.68
C LEU A 80 12.35 13.63 4.00
N LEU A 81 11.24 12.98 4.30
CA LEU A 81 10.61 13.04 5.61
C LEU A 81 11.54 12.44 6.67
N PRO A 82 11.46 12.90 7.93
CA PRO A 82 12.23 12.32 9.01
C PRO A 82 11.86 10.84 9.22
N PRO A 83 12.80 10.00 9.65
CA PRO A 83 12.51 8.60 9.97
C PRO A 83 11.56 8.52 11.16
N ALA A 84 10.65 7.55 11.16
CA ALA A 84 9.79 7.26 12.31
C ALA A 84 10.65 6.85 13.52
N THR A 85 10.44 7.53 14.65
CA THR A 85 11.22 7.31 15.89
C THR A 85 10.41 6.72 17.04
N THR A 86 9.08 6.66 16.90
CA THR A 86 8.18 6.03 17.86
C THR A 86 7.47 4.83 17.23
N PRO A 87 6.90 3.92 18.04
CA PRO A 87 6.05 2.85 17.51
C PRO A 87 4.87 3.40 16.72
N PHE A 88 4.35 2.62 15.79
CA PHE A 88 3.23 3.04 14.94
C PHE A 88 2.33 1.86 14.54
N THR A 89 1.10 2.17 14.16
CA THR A 89 0.26 1.26 13.36
C THR A 89 0.28 1.67 11.89
N LEU A 90 -0.21 0.79 11.02
CA LEU A 90 -0.32 1.06 9.59
C LEU A 90 -1.77 0.95 9.12
N THR A 91 -2.16 1.83 8.21
CA THR A 91 -3.44 1.78 7.50
C THR A 91 -3.22 1.85 5.99
N VAL A 92 -4.05 1.14 5.24
CA VAL A 92 -4.03 1.16 3.78
C VAL A 92 -4.45 2.52 3.25
N ASP A 93 -3.67 3.08 2.34
CA ASP A 93 -3.98 4.31 1.63
C ASP A 93 -4.07 4.03 0.13
N ASN A 94 -5.31 3.98 -0.36
CA ASN A 94 -5.69 4.04 -1.75
C ASN A 94 -7.21 4.31 -1.80
N PRO A 95 -7.65 5.55 -1.97
CA PRO A 95 -9.07 5.92 -1.91
C PRO A 95 -9.99 5.22 -2.92
N THR A 96 -9.45 4.56 -3.94
CA THR A 96 -10.24 3.84 -4.95
C THR A 96 -10.60 2.41 -4.53
N LEU A 97 -10.03 1.92 -3.42
CA LEU A 97 -10.26 0.56 -2.91
C LEU A 97 -11.20 0.58 -1.71
N SER A 98 -12.00 -0.48 -1.56
CA SER A 98 -12.87 -0.69 -0.38
C SER A 98 -12.10 -0.87 0.92
N ILE A 99 -10.82 -1.23 0.84
CA ILE A 99 -9.91 -1.39 1.98
C ILE A 99 -9.16 -0.11 2.35
N HIS A 100 -9.47 1.04 1.74
CA HIS A 100 -8.91 2.32 2.18
C HIS A 100 -9.20 2.59 3.67
N GLY A 101 -8.19 3.04 4.41
CA GLY A 101 -8.29 3.31 5.84
C GLY A 101 -8.34 2.06 6.73
N LYS A 102 -8.35 0.86 6.15
CA LYS A 102 -8.33 -0.39 6.90
C LYS A 102 -6.94 -0.68 7.47
N PRO A 103 -6.85 -1.36 8.63
CA PRO A 103 -5.58 -1.62 9.29
C PRO A 103 -4.77 -2.69 8.57
N VAL A 104 -3.44 -2.59 8.71
CA VAL A 104 -2.55 -3.76 8.61
C VAL A 104 -2.68 -4.55 9.91
N THR A 105 -2.79 -5.87 9.79
CA THR A 105 -3.01 -6.80 10.92
C THR A 105 -2.05 -7.97 10.85
N ALA A 106 -1.54 -8.39 12.00
CA ALA A 106 -0.61 -9.49 12.16
C ALA A 106 -1.38 -10.76 12.51
N SER A 107 -1.30 -11.78 11.68
CA SER A 107 -1.91 -13.07 11.96
C SER A 107 -1.22 -14.19 11.18
N GLY A 108 -1.02 -15.34 11.81
CA GLY A 108 -0.37 -16.50 11.20
C GLY A 108 1.05 -16.21 10.73
N LEU A 109 1.81 -15.41 11.49
CA LEU A 109 3.16 -14.93 11.16
C LEU A 109 3.27 -14.06 9.89
N HIS A 110 2.16 -13.54 9.38
CA HIS A 110 2.10 -12.65 8.23
C HIS A 110 1.39 -11.33 8.54
N TRP A 111 1.69 -10.28 7.77
CA TRP A 111 0.86 -9.08 7.72
C TRP A 111 -0.21 -9.21 6.64
N LEU A 112 -1.44 -8.98 7.06
CA LEU A 112 -2.66 -9.00 6.26
C LEU A 112 -3.31 -7.61 6.31
N LEU A 113 -4.25 -7.33 5.42
CA LEU A 113 -5.01 -6.07 5.39
C LEU A 113 -6.48 -6.34 5.63
N ASP A 114 -7.12 -5.45 6.41
CA ASP A 114 -8.54 -5.58 6.81
C ASP A 114 -8.86 -6.91 7.51
N GLY A 115 -7.88 -7.46 8.25
CA GLY A 115 -8.01 -8.68 9.03
C GLY A 115 -8.24 -8.41 10.51
N GLN A 116 -7.97 -9.44 11.32
CA GLN A 116 -7.90 -9.32 12.78
C GLN A 116 -6.48 -9.63 13.23
N THR A 117 -5.99 -8.85 14.21
CA THR A 117 -4.69 -9.11 14.80
C THR A 117 -4.79 -10.31 15.75
N SER A 118 -3.94 -11.30 15.54
CA SER A 118 -3.81 -12.49 16.38
C SER A 118 -2.59 -12.33 17.29
N SER A 119 -2.80 -12.52 18.58
CA SER A 119 -1.76 -12.40 19.60
C SER A 119 -1.95 -13.43 20.69
N TYR A 120 -0.89 -13.65 21.46
CA TYR A 120 -0.90 -14.53 22.60
C TYR A 120 -0.28 -13.85 23.81
N CYS A 121 -0.87 -14.11 24.97
CA CYS A 121 -0.43 -13.67 26.28
C CYS A 121 -0.29 -14.91 27.19
N PRO A 122 0.89 -15.19 27.76
CA PRO A 122 1.08 -16.24 28.73
C PRO A 122 0.32 -15.96 30.03
N SER A 123 -0.19 -17.01 30.68
CA SER A 123 -0.90 -16.90 31.95
C SER A 123 -0.06 -16.27 33.07
N GLU A 124 1.26 -16.47 33.02
CA GLU A 124 2.24 -15.96 33.98
C GLU A 124 2.39 -14.44 33.90
N VAL A 125 2.12 -13.85 32.74
CA VAL A 125 2.16 -12.39 32.54
C VAL A 125 0.83 -11.77 32.96
N GLY A 126 -0.29 -12.46 32.68
CA GLY A 126 -1.61 -12.09 33.16
C GLY A 126 -2.02 -10.67 32.74
N SER A 127 -2.40 -9.83 33.71
CA SER A 127 -2.89 -8.47 33.47
C SER A 127 -1.86 -7.51 32.90
N GLU A 128 -0.57 -7.84 32.94
CA GLU A 128 0.50 -7.00 32.38
C GLU A 128 0.60 -7.11 30.85
N CYS A 129 -0.19 -7.97 30.23
CA CYS A 129 -0.22 -8.08 28.78
C CYS A 129 -0.83 -6.84 28.11
N PRO A 130 -0.23 -6.37 27.01
CA PRO A 130 -0.88 -5.40 26.15
C PRO A 130 -2.19 -5.93 25.57
N PRO A 131 -3.07 -5.05 25.06
CA PRO A 131 -4.38 -5.44 24.55
C PRO A 131 -4.37 -6.51 23.45
N GLY A 132 -3.29 -6.61 22.66
CA GLY A 132 -3.10 -7.68 21.68
C GLY A 132 -4.03 -7.60 20.46
N ASN A 133 -4.78 -6.51 20.30
CA ASN A 133 -5.83 -6.35 19.29
C ASN A 133 -5.44 -5.45 18.11
N THR A 134 -4.22 -4.88 18.13
CA THR A 134 -3.68 -4.03 17.07
C THR A 134 -2.24 -4.40 16.76
N THR A 135 -1.86 -4.27 15.49
CA THR A 135 -0.49 -4.48 15.04
C THR A 135 0.32 -3.20 15.20
N VAL A 136 1.28 -3.26 16.11
CA VAL A 136 2.19 -2.16 16.41
C VAL A 136 3.59 -2.55 15.96
N ILE A 137 4.24 -1.62 15.28
CA ILE A 137 5.51 -1.83 14.57
C ILE A 137 6.52 -0.79 15.07
N VAL A 138 7.77 -1.19 15.11
CA VAL A 138 8.92 -0.29 15.26
C VAL A 138 9.84 -0.47 14.05
N ALA A 139 10.49 0.60 13.61
CA ALA A 139 11.43 0.57 12.50
C ALA A 139 12.66 1.42 12.81
N SER A 140 13.84 0.95 12.39
CA SER A 140 15.10 1.65 12.55
C SER A 140 16.15 1.09 11.59
N GLY A 141 17.02 1.96 11.07
CA GLY A 141 18.18 1.54 10.27
C GLY A 141 17.86 0.73 9.01
N GLY A 142 16.66 0.89 8.44
CA GLY A 142 16.21 0.11 7.29
C GLY A 142 15.59 -1.25 7.62
N SER A 143 15.46 -1.60 8.90
CA SER A 143 14.79 -2.81 9.39
C SER A 143 13.52 -2.47 10.16
N ALA A 144 12.64 -3.47 10.32
CA ALA A 144 11.42 -3.36 11.10
C ALA A 144 11.26 -4.56 12.05
N ALA A 145 10.53 -4.35 13.14
CA ALA A 145 10.19 -5.38 14.12
C ALA A 145 8.77 -5.12 14.66
N MET A 146 8.16 -6.16 15.19
CA MET A 146 6.90 -6.03 15.91
C MET A 146 7.16 -5.39 17.28
N SER A 147 6.31 -4.48 17.73
CA SER A 147 6.41 -3.91 19.08
C SER A 147 5.78 -4.87 20.09
N VAL A 148 6.64 -5.69 20.72
CA VAL A 148 6.24 -6.81 21.56
C VAL A 148 7.01 -6.85 22.88
N MET A 149 6.45 -7.51 23.90
CA MET A 149 7.14 -7.75 25.18
C MET A 149 7.99 -9.02 25.18
N VAL A 150 7.69 -9.98 24.30
CA VAL A 150 8.35 -11.30 24.32
C VAL A 150 9.88 -11.17 24.17
N PRO A 151 10.67 -11.82 25.05
CA PRO A 151 12.12 -11.82 24.94
C PRO A 151 12.62 -12.34 23.58
N GLY A 152 13.55 -11.60 22.98
CA GLY A 152 14.05 -11.85 21.61
C GLY A 152 13.25 -11.12 20.52
N GLY A 153 12.05 -10.61 20.84
CA GLY A 153 11.22 -9.87 19.91
C GLY A 153 10.69 -10.71 18.76
N GLN A 154 10.15 -10.02 17.75
CA GLN A 154 9.73 -10.63 16.48
C GLN A 154 10.16 -9.72 15.33
N GLN A 155 11.07 -10.20 14.50
CA GLN A 155 11.67 -9.43 13.41
C GLN A 155 10.79 -9.50 12.17
N VAL A 156 10.56 -8.35 11.52
CA VAL A 156 9.83 -8.27 10.25
C VAL A 156 10.78 -8.58 9.09
N TYR A 157 10.29 -9.32 8.10
CA TYR A 157 11.02 -9.64 6.88
C TYR A 157 10.06 -9.79 5.69
N LEU A 158 10.61 -9.70 4.48
CA LEU A 158 9.94 -10.16 3.26
C LEU A 158 10.30 -11.63 3.06
N ASP A 159 9.30 -12.50 3.00
CA ASP A 159 9.51 -13.92 2.72
C ASP A 159 10.01 -14.14 1.27
N PRO A 160 10.38 -15.37 0.88
CA PRO A 160 10.88 -15.65 -0.48
C PRO A 160 9.86 -15.36 -1.60
N TYR A 161 8.58 -15.18 -1.26
CA TYR A 161 7.49 -14.81 -2.15
C TYR A 161 7.09 -13.33 -2.05
N TRP A 162 7.88 -12.54 -1.31
CA TRP A 162 7.69 -11.10 -1.07
C TRP A 162 6.46 -10.75 -0.24
N GLY A 163 5.88 -11.73 0.47
CA GLY A 163 4.91 -11.48 1.52
C GLY A 163 5.59 -10.85 2.73
N VAL A 164 4.90 -9.93 3.42
CA VAL A 164 5.43 -9.38 4.67
C VAL A 164 5.13 -10.34 5.82
N ALA A 165 6.18 -10.81 6.47
CA ALA A 165 6.13 -11.80 7.54
C ALA A 165 6.93 -11.33 8.76
N TYR A 166 6.77 -12.04 9.87
CA TYR A 166 7.55 -11.80 11.08
C TYR A 166 7.93 -13.11 11.76
N THR A 167 9.06 -13.11 12.48
CA THR A 167 9.55 -14.31 13.14
C THR A 167 8.59 -14.76 14.24
N GLN A 168 8.50 -16.08 14.42
CA GLN A 168 7.83 -16.64 15.58
C GLN A 168 8.55 -16.19 16.86
N ALA A 169 7.78 -15.96 17.93
CA ALA A 169 8.35 -15.72 19.24
C ALA A 169 9.35 -16.81 19.66
N HIS A 170 10.44 -16.39 20.32
CA HIS A 170 11.54 -17.26 20.74
C HIS A 170 12.26 -18.00 19.58
N SER A 171 12.05 -17.57 18.33
CA SER A 171 12.69 -18.14 17.15
C SER A 171 13.32 -17.04 16.30
N ALA A 172 14.57 -17.26 15.91
CA ALA A 172 15.26 -16.42 14.93
C ALA A 172 15.20 -17.02 13.51
N THR A 173 14.45 -18.11 13.30
CA THR A 173 14.37 -18.80 12.02
C THR A 173 13.66 -17.92 10.99
N ILE A 174 14.37 -17.61 9.91
CA ILE A 174 13.86 -16.91 8.74
C ILE A 174 14.10 -17.79 7.51
N PRO A 175 13.10 -18.01 6.63
CA PRO A 175 13.27 -18.85 5.45
C PRO A 175 14.41 -18.37 4.53
N PRO A 176 15.23 -19.27 3.96
CA PRO A 176 16.25 -18.90 2.98
C PRO A 176 15.64 -18.14 1.78
N GLY A 177 16.29 -17.06 1.35
CA GLY A 177 15.78 -16.19 0.28
C GLY A 177 14.94 -15.01 0.77
N SER A 178 14.71 -14.90 2.08
CA SER A 178 14.03 -13.75 2.68
C SER A 178 14.92 -12.50 2.75
N THR A 179 14.29 -11.32 2.87
CA THR A 179 14.96 -10.02 3.03
C THR A 179 14.55 -9.35 4.34
N THR A 180 15.52 -8.91 5.14
CA THR A 180 15.29 -8.35 6.50
C THR A 180 15.54 -6.84 6.62
N THR A 181 15.91 -6.20 5.51
CA THR A 181 16.25 -4.78 5.42
C THR A 181 15.50 -4.13 4.25
N GLY A 182 15.77 -2.84 4.00
CA GLY A 182 15.11 -2.10 2.92
C GLY A 182 13.69 -1.67 3.25
N PHE A 183 13.36 -1.54 4.54
CA PHE A 183 12.11 -0.93 5.01
C PHE A 183 12.35 0.54 5.36
N GLY A 184 11.66 1.44 4.67
CA GLY A 184 11.62 2.87 5.03
C GLY A 184 10.38 3.16 5.87
N ALA A 185 10.53 3.87 6.98
CA ALA A 185 9.42 4.33 7.79
C ALA A 185 9.59 5.83 8.03
N TYR A 186 8.66 6.63 7.52
CA TYR A 186 8.75 8.09 7.53
C TYR A 186 7.67 8.71 8.40
N GLU A 187 8.07 9.51 9.38
CA GLU A 187 7.16 10.23 10.26
C GLU A 187 6.33 11.24 9.45
N GLY A 188 5.02 11.25 9.67
CA GLY A 188 4.07 12.02 8.85
C GLY A 188 3.83 11.48 7.44
N GLY A 189 4.52 10.39 7.06
CA GLY A 189 4.42 9.74 5.75
C GLY A 189 3.99 8.29 5.86
N GLY A 190 4.77 7.40 5.24
CA GLY A 190 4.42 5.98 5.11
C GLY A 190 5.52 5.00 5.46
N PHE A 191 5.11 3.75 5.51
CA PHE A 191 6.00 2.59 5.51
C PHE A 191 6.17 2.12 4.07
N VAL A 192 7.40 2.12 3.57
CA VAL A 192 7.71 1.87 2.15
C VAL A 192 8.71 0.73 1.99
N ASN A 193 8.58 0.02 0.87
CA ASN A 193 9.54 -0.98 0.44
C ASN A 193 10.62 -0.33 -0.44
N LEU A 194 11.89 -0.41 -0.03
CA LEU A 194 13.05 0.06 -0.77
C LEU A 194 13.77 -1.09 -1.52
N ASN A 195 13.31 -2.34 -1.36
CA ASN A 195 13.87 -3.50 -2.04
C ASN A 195 13.32 -3.65 -3.47
N GLY A 196 14.06 -4.37 -4.33
CA GLY A 196 13.56 -4.78 -5.65
C GLY A 196 13.21 -3.62 -6.60
N ASN A 197 13.96 -2.51 -6.50
CA ASN A 197 13.68 -1.22 -7.16
C ASN A 197 12.40 -0.51 -6.68
N GLY A 198 11.83 -0.91 -5.54
CA GLY A 198 10.81 -0.13 -4.83
C GLY A 198 9.47 0.02 -5.55
N TRP A 199 8.94 -1.03 -6.18
CA TRP A 199 7.65 -0.99 -6.90
C TRP A 199 6.43 -0.88 -5.96
N GLY A 200 6.67 -0.58 -4.67
CA GLY A 200 5.65 -0.35 -3.67
C GLY A 200 4.98 -1.64 -3.17
N TRP A 201 3.85 -1.43 -2.51
CA TRP A 201 3.03 -2.47 -1.94
C TRP A 201 1.83 -2.74 -2.84
N VAL A 202 1.37 -3.99 -2.85
CA VAL A 202 0.08 -4.35 -3.41
C VAL A 202 -0.77 -5.07 -2.38
N ALA A 203 -2.08 -4.89 -2.50
CA ALA A 203 -3.08 -5.63 -1.75
C ALA A 203 -3.63 -6.73 -2.66
N CYS A 204 -3.40 -7.99 -2.33
CA CYS A 204 -3.97 -9.10 -3.09
C CYS A 204 -5.31 -9.53 -2.48
N PRO A 205 -6.39 -9.63 -3.28
CA PRO A 205 -7.70 -10.00 -2.77
C PRO A 205 -7.69 -11.40 -2.16
N PRO A 206 -8.53 -11.66 -1.14
CA PRO A 206 -8.72 -13.00 -0.61
C PRO A 206 -9.17 -13.92 -1.76
N ARG A 207 -8.41 -15.00 -2.01
CA ARG A 207 -8.80 -16.00 -3.01
C ARG A 207 -9.86 -16.92 -2.39
N ALA A 208 -11.03 -16.99 -3.02
CA ALA A 208 -12.21 -17.72 -2.53
C ALA A 208 -12.09 -19.26 -2.49
N SER A 209 -10.89 -19.85 -2.44
CA SER A 209 -10.69 -21.29 -2.58
C SER A 209 -9.73 -21.83 -1.52
N GLY A 210 -10.28 -22.55 -0.53
CA GLY A 210 -9.50 -23.45 0.34
C GLY A 210 -9.44 -23.13 1.84
N GLY A 211 -10.17 -22.14 2.35
CA GLY A 211 -10.19 -21.81 3.79
C GLY A 211 -9.26 -20.68 4.21
N GLY A 212 -8.73 -19.89 3.27
CA GLY A 212 -8.13 -18.58 3.57
C GLY A 212 -9.22 -17.60 4.02
N GLY A 213 -8.98 -16.84 5.08
CA GLY A 213 -9.95 -15.89 5.65
C GLY A 213 -10.34 -14.75 4.70
N THR A 214 -11.09 -13.78 5.22
CA THR A 214 -11.58 -12.63 4.44
C THR A 214 -10.55 -11.51 4.23
N ALA A 215 -9.35 -11.65 4.81
CA ALA A 215 -8.32 -10.63 4.77
C ALA A 215 -7.55 -10.62 3.45
N TRP A 216 -7.07 -9.46 3.06
CA TRP A 216 -6.21 -9.29 1.89
C TRP A 216 -4.75 -9.58 2.26
N THR A 217 -3.97 -10.10 1.32
CA THR A 217 -2.54 -10.34 1.55
C THR A 217 -1.74 -9.09 1.17
N LEU A 218 -0.83 -8.66 2.04
CA LEU A 218 0.14 -7.60 1.74
C LEU A 218 1.38 -8.20 1.09
N VAL A 219 1.73 -7.70 -0.10
CA VAL A 219 2.89 -8.19 -0.86
C VAL A 219 3.71 -7.01 -1.37
N ALA A 220 5.03 -7.14 -1.31
CA ALA A 220 5.96 -6.25 -2.00
C ALA A 220 6.04 -6.60 -3.49
N LYS A 221 5.63 -5.66 -4.35
CA LYS A 221 5.78 -5.83 -5.80
C LYS A 221 7.23 -5.59 -6.22
N ASN A 222 7.67 -6.29 -7.25
CA ASN A 222 8.97 -6.11 -7.91
C ASN A 222 8.91 -6.65 -9.35
N ALA A 223 10.01 -6.52 -10.07
CA ALA A 223 10.09 -6.94 -11.48
C ALA A 223 9.85 -8.45 -11.70
N THR A 224 10.19 -9.33 -10.75
CA THR A 224 10.07 -10.79 -10.92
C THR A 224 8.67 -11.31 -10.62
N ASN A 225 7.90 -10.62 -9.76
CA ASN A 225 6.53 -11.00 -9.41
C ASN A 225 5.44 -10.11 -10.05
N ALA A 226 5.82 -9.06 -10.79
CA ALA A 226 4.85 -8.12 -11.36
C ALA A 226 3.74 -8.77 -12.18
N GLY A 227 4.09 -9.76 -13.03
CA GLY A 227 3.12 -10.44 -13.90
C GLY A 227 2.13 -11.35 -13.17
N ILE A 228 2.48 -11.87 -11.99
CA ILE A 228 1.58 -12.71 -11.18
C ILE A 228 0.71 -11.89 -10.22
N LEU A 229 1.07 -10.62 -9.99
CA LEU A 229 0.37 -9.68 -9.11
C LEU A 229 -0.50 -8.67 -9.91
N ASN A 230 -0.87 -9.00 -11.15
CA ASN A 230 -1.67 -8.11 -12.00
C ASN A 230 -3.05 -7.78 -11.39
N ASP A 231 -3.64 -8.72 -10.67
CA ASP A 231 -4.95 -8.54 -10.01
C ASP A 231 -4.84 -7.96 -8.59
N CYS A 232 -3.62 -7.63 -8.13
CA CYS A 232 -3.38 -7.03 -6.83
C CYS A 232 -3.21 -5.50 -6.99
N PRO A 233 -4.21 -4.68 -6.61
CA PRO A 233 -4.09 -3.23 -6.69
C PRO A 233 -2.92 -2.69 -5.85
N ALA A 234 -2.24 -1.69 -6.37
CA ALA A 234 -1.19 -0.98 -5.65
C ALA A 234 -1.77 -0.15 -4.51
N ILE A 235 -1.07 -0.10 -3.38
CA ILE A 235 -1.45 0.65 -2.19
C ILE A 235 -0.25 1.35 -1.56
N ASN A 236 -0.51 2.40 -0.80
CA ASN A 236 0.43 2.93 0.17
C ASN A 236 0.07 2.46 1.58
N LEU A 237 1.06 2.46 2.49
CA LEU A 237 0.85 2.16 3.90
C LEU A 237 1.14 3.41 4.72
N LYS A 238 0.09 4.05 5.23
CA LYS A 238 0.20 5.26 6.04
C LYS A 238 0.62 4.90 7.47
N ILE A 239 1.60 5.63 7.99
CA ILE A 239 2.03 5.53 9.39
C ILE A 239 1.07 6.33 10.29
N ASN A 240 0.59 5.69 11.35
CA ASN A 240 -0.12 6.34 12.45
C ASN A 240 0.76 6.23 13.70
N ALA A 241 1.49 7.31 14.00
CA ALA A 241 2.42 7.35 15.11
C ALA A 241 1.70 7.13 16.46
N LEU A 242 2.35 6.39 17.33
CA LEU A 242 1.93 6.14 18.70
C LEU A 242 2.93 6.77 19.67
N PRO A 243 2.56 6.95 20.96
CA PRO A 243 3.50 7.37 21.98
C PRO A 243 4.73 6.45 22.05
N SER A 244 5.88 7.04 22.42
CA SER A 244 7.10 6.27 22.66
C SER A 244 6.86 5.17 23.70
N GLY A 245 7.46 4.00 23.47
CA GLY A 245 7.30 2.83 24.35
C GLY A 245 5.99 2.05 24.19
N THR A 246 5.10 2.43 23.27
CA THR A 246 3.86 1.66 23.01
C THR A 246 4.17 0.24 22.55
N VAL A 247 3.68 -0.75 23.32
CA VAL A 247 3.76 -2.18 22.99
C VAL A 247 2.37 -2.69 22.62
N GLY A 248 2.26 -3.44 21.51
CA GLY A 248 0.96 -3.85 20.98
C GLY A 248 0.50 -5.24 21.44
N ALA A 249 1.42 -6.14 21.75
CA ALA A 249 1.13 -7.50 22.22
C ALA A 249 2.26 -8.05 23.09
N TRP A 250 1.99 -9.12 23.85
CA TRP A 250 3.09 -9.90 24.41
C TRP A 250 3.85 -10.62 23.28
N GLN A 251 3.14 -11.36 22.43
CA GLN A 251 3.60 -11.79 21.11
C GLN A 251 2.46 -11.74 20.09
N TYR A 252 2.80 -11.58 18.82
CA TYR A 252 1.90 -11.81 17.68
C TYR A 252 2.02 -13.27 17.20
N THR A 253 0.92 -13.82 16.68
CA THR A 253 0.82 -15.24 16.25
C THR A 253 0.30 -15.36 14.84
#